data_AF-A0A6B9G9X2-F1
#
_entry.id   AF-A0A6B9G9X2-F1
#
_cell.length_a   1.000
_cell.length_b   1.000
_cell.length_c   1.000
_cell.angle_alpha   90.00
_cell.angle_beta   90.00
_cell.angle_gamma   90.00
#
_symmetry.space_group_name_H-M   'P 1'
#
loop_
_entity.id
_entity.type
_entity.pdbx_description
1 polymer ?
#
loop_
_entity_poly.entity_id
_entity_poly.type
_entity_poly.pdbx_seq_one_letter_code
_entity_poly.pdbx_strand_id
1 'polypeptide(L)'
;MAASLQLKGGTAAKVAAYTPLAREVVIDTDNYRLVIGDGSTAGGKPLTVVSAPKWTTARKLEFTGAATGESDSVDGSADISIALTLGAVDLGTLA
;
A
#
# COMPACT_ATOMS: atom_id res chain seq x y z
N MET A 1 35.88 12.99 2.37
CA MET A 1 35.33 13.17 1.01
C MET A 1 34.42 11.99 0.74
N ALA A 2 33.10 12.18 0.58
CA ALA A 2 32.20 11.06 0.31
C ALA A 2 32.28 10.73 -1.19
N ALA A 3 32.57 9.47 -1.52
CA ALA A 3 32.41 8.97 -2.87
C ALA A 3 30.92 8.62 -3.09
N SER A 4 30.34 9.05 -4.21
CA SER A 4 28.98 8.68 -4.57
C SER A 4 29.01 7.59 -5.65
N LEU A 5 28.23 6.53 -5.44
CA LEU A 5 27.96 5.53 -6.46
C LEU A 5 26.75 5.99 -7.28
N GLN A 6 26.98 6.32 -8.54
CA GLN A 6 25.90 6.57 -9.49
C GLN A 6 25.45 5.22 -10.07
N LEU A 7 24.15 4.93 -9.99
CA LEU A 7 23.56 3.75 -10.63
C LEU A 7 23.03 4.15 -12.01
N LYS A 8 22.87 3.17 -12.90
CA LYS A 8 22.19 3.40 -14.19
C LYS A 8 20.79 3.94 -13.91
N GLY A 9 20.39 5.00 -14.60
CA GLY A 9 19.06 5.56 -14.46
C GLY A 9 18.54 6.20 -15.74
N GLY A 10 17.23 6.42 -15.78
CA GLY A 10 16.56 7.10 -16.88
C GLY A 10 15.10 7.41 -16.56
N THR A 11 14.45 8.11 -17.49
CA THR A 11 13.00 8.38 -17.43
C THR A 11 12.21 7.08 -17.39
N ALA A 12 10.97 7.13 -16.91
CA ALA A 12 10.11 5.96 -16.80
C ALA A 12 9.96 5.22 -18.14
N ALA A 13 9.85 5.97 -19.25
CA ALA A 13 9.77 5.40 -20.59
C ALA A 13 11.06 4.67 -21.01
N LYS A 14 12.24 5.22 -20.68
CA LYS A 14 13.53 4.57 -20.97
C LYS A 14 13.74 3.33 -20.11
N VAL A 15 13.37 3.38 -18.84
CA VAL A 15 13.42 2.22 -17.94
C VAL A 15 12.47 1.13 -18.43
N ALA A 16 11.24 1.47 -18.83
CA ALA A 16 10.25 0.52 -19.34
C ALA A 16 10.70 -0.24 -20.60
N ALA A 17 11.51 0.39 -21.45
CA ALA A 17 12.05 -0.25 -22.65
C ALA A 17 13.32 -1.08 -22.39
N TYR A 18 13.96 -0.92 -21.23
CA TYR A 18 15.20 -1.61 -20.88
C TYR A 18 14.92 -2.93 -20.15
N THR A 19 15.57 -4.02 -20.53
CA THR A 19 15.55 -5.30 -19.79
C THR A 19 16.80 -5.40 -18.91
N PRO A 20 16.74 -4.99 -17.63
CA PRO A 20 17.87 -5.09 -16.70
C PRO A 20 18.23 -6.55 -16.41
N LEU A 21 19.53 -6.80 -16.22
CA LEU A 21 20.05 -8.13 -15.87
C LEU A 21 19.56 -8.58 -14.48
N ALA A 22 19.63 -9.88 -14.21
CA ALA A 22 19.31 -10.41 -12.89
C ALA A 22 20.17 -9.74 -11.80
N ARG A 23 19.51 -9.14 -10.80
CA ARG A 23 20.10 -8.37 -9.69
C ARG A 23 20.68 -7.00 -10.05
N GLU A 24 20.51 -6.52 -11.28
CA GLU A 24 20.85 -5.14 -11.63
C GLU A 24 19.88 -4.17 -10.94
N VAL A 25 20.40 -3.07 -10.40
CA VAL A 25 19.61 -1.98 -9.81
C VAL A 25 19.63 -0.78 -10.76
N VAL A 26 18.45 -0.34 -11.18
CA VAL A 26 18.24 0.81 -12.07
C VAL A 26 17.40 1.87 -11.35
N ILE A 27 17.68 3.14 -11.61
CA ILE A 27 16.91 4.29 -11.09
C ILE A 27 15.88 4.75 -12.15
N ASP A 28 14.61 4.75 -11.79
CA ASP A 28 13.56 5.47 -12.51
C ASP A 28 13.51 6.90 -11.98
N THR A 29 13.96 7.85 -12.80
CA THR A 29 14.13 9.25 -12.38
C THR A 29 12.83 10.04 -12.38
N ASP A 30 11.79 9.60 -13.09
CA ASP A 30 10.50 10.30 -13.10
C ASP A 30 9.68 9.93 -11.86
N ASN A 31 9.74 8.65 -11.47
CA ASN A 31 9.01 8.14 -10.31
C ASN A 31 9.87 8.08 -9.02
N TYR A 32 11.12 8.54 -9.08
CA TYR A 32 12.06 8.59 -7.95
C TYR A 32 12.19 7.26 -7.20
N ARG A 33 12.34 6.16 -7.93
CA ARG A 33 12.32 4.81 -7.36
C ARG A 33 13.39 3.90 -7.96
N LEU A 34 13.71 2.84 -7.21
CA LEU A 34 14.58 1.77 -7.68
C LEU A 34 13.78 0.72 -8.45
N VAL A 35 14.45 0.06 -9.39
CA VAL A 35 13.97 -1.07 -10.18
C VAL A 35 15.01 -2.17 -10.10
N ILE A 36 14.58 -3.40 -9.79
CA ILE A 36 15.45 -4.57 -9.76
C ILE A 36 15.21 -5.43 -11.01
N GLY A 37 16.28 -5.82 -11.69
CA GLY A 37 16.22 -6.70 -12.84
C GLY A 37 16.17 -8.18 -12.48
N ASP A 38 15.48 -8.95 -13.32
CA ASP A 38 15.39 -10.41 -13.29
C ASP A 38 16.04 -11.05 -14.54
N GLY A 39 16.56 -10.24 -15.47
CA GLY A 39 17.20 -10.71 -16.70
C GLY A 39 16.24 -11.06 -17.84
N SER A 40 14.92 -10.85 -17.68
CA SER A 40 13.92 -11.23 -18.69
C SER A 40 12.82 -10.20 -18.87
N THR A 41 12.37 -9.54 -17.79
CA THR A 41 11.29 -8.56 -17.85
C THR A 41 11.80 -7.18 -18.27
N ALA A 42 11.35 -6.66 -19.42
CA ALA A 42 11.53 -5.26 -19.80
C ALA A 42 10.85 -4.33 -18.76
N GLY A 43 11.52 -3.25 -18.35
CA GLY A 43 11.08 -2.40 -17.25
C GLY A 43 11.45 -2.88 -15.86
N GLY A 44 11.97 -4.12 -15.73
CA GLY A 44 12.32 -4.74 -14.45
C GLY A 44 11.15 -4.81 -13.45
N LYS A 45 11.48 -5.02 -12.17
CA LYS A 45 10.52 -5.01 -11.06
C LYS A 45 10.72 -3.74 -10.22
N PRO A 46 9.75 -2.80 -10.24
CA PRO A 46 9.70 -1.68 -9.32
C PRO A 46 9.90 -2.11 -7.86
N LEU A 47 10.80 -1.46 -7.13
CA LEU A 47 10.76 -1.51 -5.68
C LEU A 47 9.65 -0.57 -5.21
N THR A 48 8.47 -1.14 -4.98
CA THR A 48 7.32 -0.41 -4.43
C THR A 48 7.45 -0.33 -2.92
N VAL A 49 7.60 0.88 -2.38
CA VAL A 49 7.21 1.15 -1.00
C VAL A 49 5.69 1.19 -1.00
N VAL A 50 5.07 0.06 -0.64
CA VAL A 50 3.62 0.02 -0.45
C VAL A 50 3.31 0.97 0.71
N SER A 51 2.76 2.15 0.40
CA SER A 51 2.26 3.05 1.43
C SER A 51 1.21 2.29 2.22
N ALA A 52 1.49 2.07 3.50
CA ALA A 52 0.80 1.17 4.43
C ALA A 52 0.72 -0.29 3.94
N PRO A 53 1.67 -1.17 4.34
CA PRO A 53 1.45 -2.61 4.20
C PRO A 53 0.20 -3.01 4.97
N LYS A 54 -0.53 -3.99 4.44
CA LYS A 54 -1.64 -4.62 5.16
C LYS A 54 -1.18 -5.05 6.55
N TRP A 55 -2.10 -5.00 7.52
CA TRP A 55 -1.81 -5.54 8.84
C TRP A 55 -1.46 -7.03 8.72
N THR A 56 -0.31 -7.43 9.25
CA THR A 56 0.16 -8.82 9.18
C THR A 56 -0.81 -9.79 9.85
N THR A 57 -1.54 -9.32 10.86
CA THR A 57 -2.62 -10.04 11.51
C THR A 57 -3.85 -9.19 11.43
N ALA A 58 -4.84 -9.67 10.69
CA ALA A 58 -6.12 -9.00 10.62
C ALA A 58 -6.84 -9.05 11.97
N ARG A 59 -7.62 -8.02 12.27
CA ARG A 59 -8.33 -7.89 13.54
C ARG A 59 -9.78 -7.53 13.26
N LYS A 60 -10.66 -7.89 14.18
CA LYS A 60 -12.01 -7.31 14.22
C LYS A 60 -12.00 -6.06 15.08
N LEU A 61 -12.79 -5.08 14.70
CA LEU A 61 -13.13 -3.93 15.53
C LEU A 61 -14.53 -4.16 16.10
N GLU A 62 -14.63 -4.14 17.42
CA GLU A 62 -15.89 -4.33 18.14
C GLU A 62 -16.34 -2.98 18.72
N PHE A 63 -17.57 -2.61 18.43
CA PHE A 63 -18.24 -1.42 18.96
C PHE A 63 -19.19 -1.87 20.06
N THR A 64 -19.17 -1.16 21.19
CA THR A 64 -19.96 -1.49 22.39
C THR A 64 -20.66 -0.26 22.95
N GLY A 65 -21.63 -0.46 23.83
CA GLY A 65 -22.40 0.62 24.47
C GLY A 65 -23.70 0.92 23.73
N ALA A 66 -23.98 2.21 23.49
CA ALA A 66 -25.23 2.65 22.85
C ALA A 66 -25.32 2.33 21.35
N ALA A 67 -24.21 2.01 20.71
CA ALA A 67 -24.16 1.45 19.36
C ALA A 67 -23.25 0.22 19.39
N THR A 68 -23.79 -0.94 19.03
CA THR A 68 -23.08 -2.22 19.07
C THR A 68 -22.96 -2.83 17.68
N GLY A 69 -21.81 -3.43 17.39
CA GLY A 69 -21.58 -4.13 16.13
C GLY A 69 -20.13 -4.54 15.99
N GLU A 70 -19.84 -5.46 15.07
CA GLU A 70 -18.49 -5.89 14.76
C GLU A 70 -18.19 -5.64 13.29
N SER A 71 -16.96 -5.26 13.00
CA SER A 71 -16.45 -5.30 11.64
C SER A 71 -16.20 -6.75 11.18
N ASP A 72 -16.17 -6.95 9.86
CA ASP A 72 -15.40 -8.04 9.30
C ASP A 72 -13.90 -7.86 9.57
N SER A 73 -13.08 -8.80 9.10
CA SER A 73 -11.62 -8.76 9.22
C SER A 73 -11.02 -7.46 8.65
N VAL A 74 -10.43 -6.63 9.49
CA VAL A 74 -9.70 -5.40 9.12
C VAL A 74 -8.23 -5.69 8.94
N ASP A 75 -7.73 -5.55 7.71
CA ASP A 75 -6.31 -5.67 7.35
C ASP A 75 -5.80 -4.57 6.40
N GLY A 76 -6.67 -3.65 5.95
CA GLY A 76 -6.34 -2.62 4.96
C GLY A 76 -6.42 -3.09 3.50
N SER A 77 -7.07 -4.22 3.20
CA SER A 77 -7.24 -4.71 1.82
C SER A 77 -8.30 -3.99 1.00
N ALA A 78 -9.33 -3.47 1.66
CA ALA A 78 -10.50 -2.86 1.04
C ALA A 78 -11.23 -2.02 2.08
N ASP A 79 -12.19 -1.22 1.61
CA ASP A 79 -13.14 -0.53 2.47
C ASP A 79 -14.01 -1.56 3.22
N ILE A 80 -14.42 -1.19 4.44
CA ILE A 80 -15.22 -2.05 5.32
C ILE A 80 -16.48 -1.30 5.72
N SER A 81 -17.61 -1.95 5.53
CA SER A 81 -18.91 -1.51 6.05
C SER A 81 -19.20 -2.23 7.35
N ILE A 82 -19.65 -1.49 8.37
CA ILE A 82 -19.97 -2.06 9.68
C ILE A 82 -21.45 -1.78 9.95
N ALA A 83 -22.22 -2.85 10.09
CA ALA A 83 -23.59 -2.74 10.54
C ALA A 83 -23.59 -2.47 12.06
N LEU A 84 -24.11 -1.31 12.45
CA LEU A 84 -24.28 -0.96 13.85
C LEU A 84 -25.76 -1.12 14.24
N THR A 85 -25.99 -1.80 15.34
CA THR A 85 -27.27 -1.82 16.05
C THR A 85 -27.25 -0.71 17.09
N LEU A 86 -28.23 0.18 17.05
CA LEU A 86 -28.39 1.22 18.07
C LEU A 86 -29.21 0.65 19.24
N GLY A 87 -28.76 0.90 20.46
CA GLY A 87 -29.52 0.67 21.68
C GLY A 87 -30.69 1.65 21.81
N ALA A 88 -31.14 1.92 23.04
CA ALA A 88 -32.18 2.93 23.26
C ALA A 88 -31.74 4.27 22.65
N VAL A 89 -32.40 4.67 21.56
CA VAL A 89 -32.18 5.96 20.94
C VAL A 89 -32.92 6.98 21.80
N ASP A 90 -32.19 7.82 22.53
CA ASP A 90 -32.80 9.00 23.13
C ASP A 90 -33.18 9.95 21.99
N LEU A 91 -34.46 9.93 21.60
CA LEU A 91 -35.02 10.82 20.60
C LEU A 91 -35.34 12.21 21.18
N GLY A 92 -35.01 12.47 22.46
CA GLY A 92 -35.49 13.63 23.20
C GLY A 92 -37.02 13.62 23.40
N THR A 93 -37.57 14.73 23.86
CA THR A 93 -39.02 14.97 23.73
C THR A 93 -39.32 15.11 22.25
N LEU A 94 -39.80 14.03 21.63
CA LEU A 94 -40.39 14.09 20.30
C LEU A 94 -41.68 14.89 20.43
N ALA A 95 -41.56 16.21 20.32
CA ALA A 95 -42.67 17.16 20.32
C ALA A 95 -43.22 17.32 18.91
#